data_AF-A0A2S9F9Z7-F1
#
_entry.id   AF-A0A2S9F9Z7-F1
#
_cell.length_a   1.000
_cell.length_b   1.000
_cell.length_c   1.000
_cell.angle_alpha   90.00
_cell.angle_beta   90.00
_cell.angle_gamma   90.00
#
_symmetry.space_group_name_H-M   'P 1'
#
loop_
_entity.id
_entity.type
_entity.pdbx_description
1 polymer ?
#
loop_
_entity_poly.entity_id
_entity_poly.type
_entity_poly.pdbx_seq_one_letter_code
_entity_poly.pdbx_strand_id
1 'polypeptide(L)'
;MVSDGRSDWRSRAEAHRARADALLAPHTERQRAGRSHPVFDFLFTYYSLKPRQLRVWHPGYGVALVGPAADRYLERAGYVRQSGGVTVSREHLHARLGTV
;
A
#
# COMPACT_ATOMS: atom_id res chain seq x y z
N MET A 1 -3.92 -28.73 5.16
CA MET A 1 -3.26 -28.01 4.05
C MET A 1 -2.96 -26.60 4.50
N VAL A 2 -1.73 -26.33 4.95
CA VAL A 2 -1.27 -24.97 5.24
C VAL A 2 -0.85 -24.37 3.91
N SER A 3 -1.70 -23.54 3.30
CA SER A 3 -1.32 -22.81 2.10
C SER A 3 -0.11 -21.94 2.43
N ASP A 4 1.00 -22.18 1.74
CA ASP A 4 2.26 -21.47 1.89
C ASP A 4 2.07 -19.98 1.56
N GLY A 5 1.72 -19.18 2.57
CA GLY A 5 1.32 -17.78 2.46
C GLY A 5 2.38 -16.89 1.79
N ARG A 6 3.61 -17.39 1.64
CA ARG A 6 4.68 -16.72 0.92
C ARG A 6 4.38 -16.54 -0.58
N SER A 7 3.62 -17.44 -1.20
CA SER A 7 3.34 -17.41 -2.64
C SER A 7 2.18 -16.47 -3.02
N ASP A 8 1.27 -16.17 -2.08
CA ASP A 8 0.04 -15.44 -2.36
C ASP A 8 0.21 -13.92 -2.20
N TRP A 9 0.81 -13.46 -1.09
CA TRP A 9 0.83 -12.02 -0.80
C TRP A 9 1.80 -11.22 -1.67
N ARG A 10 2.97 -11.78 -2.02
CA ARG A 10 3.97 -11.08 -2.84
C ARG A 10 3.47 -10.85 -4.26
N SER A 11 2.80 -11.85 -4.83
CA SER A 11 2.18 -11.78 -6.17
C SER A 11 1.07 -10.74 -6.21
N ARG A 12 0.24 -10.67 -5.15
CA ARG A 12 -0.79 -9.62 -5.01
C ARG A 12 -0.18 -8.23 -4.88
N ALA A 13 0.88 -8.09 -4.10
CA ALA A 13 1.61 -6.83 -3.95
C ALA A 13 2.20 -6.35 -5.27
N GLU A 14 2.78 -7.27 -6.05
CA GLU A 14 3.32 -6.97 -7.37
C GLU A 14 2.23 -6.56 -8.36
N ALA A 15 1.14 -7.33 -8.44
CA ALA A 15 0.01 -7.03 -9.31
C ALA A 15 -0.61 -5.66 -8.97
N HIS A 16 -0.70 -5.32 -7.68
CA HIS A 16 -1.14 -4.00 -7.24
C HIS A 16 -0.18 -2.90 -7.70
N ARG A 17 1.13 -3.09 -7.51
CA ARG A 17 2.14 -2.13 -7.95
C ARG A 17 2.07 -1.90 -9.46
N ALA A 18 1.93 -2.95 -10.25
CA ALA A 18 1.78 -2.84 -11.71
C ALA A 18 0.54 -2.05 -12.11
N ARG A 19 -0.62 -2.29 -11.46
CA ARG A 19 -1.85 -1.50 -11.71
C ARG A 19 -1.67 -0.04 -11.30
N ALA A 20 -1.05 0.22 -10.16
CA ALA A 20 -0.78 1.58 -9.69
C ALA A 20 0.16 2.33 -10.64
N ASP A 21 1.21 1.65 -11.13
CA ASP A 21 2.17 2.23 -12.08
C ASP A 21 1.48 2.55 -13.42
N ALA A 22 0.63 1.66 -13.94
CA ALA A 22 -0.16 1.92 -15.14
C ALA A 22 -1.12 3.11 -14.97
N LEU A 23 -1.79 3.22 -13.81
CA LEU A 23 -2.69 4.34 -13.50
C LEU A 23 -1.92 5.68 -13.42
N LEU A 24 -0.70 5.66 -12.87
CA LEU A 24 0.10 6.85 -12.62
C LEU A 24 1.00 7.26 -13.79
N ALA A 25 1.24 6.37 -14.76
CA ALA A 25 2.13 6.64 -15.89
C ALA A 25 1.72 7.91 -16.67
N PRO A 26 0.45 8.10 -17.08
CA PRO A 26 0.05 9.31 -17.80
C PRO A 26 0.26 10.60 -16.99
N HIS A 27 0.08 10.54 -15.67
CA HIS A 27 0.34 11.71 -14.81
C HIS A 27 1.82 12.01 -14.69
N THR A 28 2.66 10.99 -14.57
CA THR A 28 4.12 11.15 -14.54
C THR A 28 4.64 11.74 -15.85
N GLU A 29 4.13 11.28 -17.00
CA GLU A 29 4.47 11.81 -18.32
C GLU A 29 4.06 13.28 -18.47
N ARG A 30 2.84 13.64 -18.05
CA ARG A 30 2.37 15.03 -18.06
C ARG A 30 3.22 15.94 -17.18
N GLN A 31 3.54 15.52 -15.96
CA GLN A 31 4.42 16.26 -15.04
C GLN A 31 5.80 16.51 -15.65
N ARG A 32 6.41 15.48 -16.26
CA ARG A 32 7.70 15.64 -16.98
C ARG A 32 7.62 16.59 -18.16
N ALA A 33 6.48 16.63 -18.85
CA ALA A 33 6.25 17.53 -19.97
C ALA A 33 5.72 18.92 -19.58
N GLY A 34 5.57 19.22 -18.28
CA GLY A 34 5.01 20.49 -17.79
C GLY A 34 3.54 20.70 -18.17
N ARG A 35 2.79 19.62 -18.43
CA ARG A 35 1.36 19.68 -18.81
C ARG A 35 0.48 19.39 -17.60
N SER A 36 -0.60 20.16 -17.44
CA SER A 36 -1.61 19.89 -16.42
C SER A 36 -2.77 19.04 -16.98
N HIS A 37 -3.44 18.32 -16.09
CA HIS A 37 -4.72 17.69 -16.35
C HIS A 37 -5.67 18.01 -15.20
N PRO A 38 -6.66 18.89 -15.40
CA PRO A 38 -7.42 19.50 -14.31
C PRO A 38 -8.10 18.47 -13.40
N VAL A 39 -8.78 17.45 -13.96
CA VAL A 39 -9.47 16.43 -13.14
C VAL A 39 -8.51 15.51 -12.39
N PHE A 40 -7.47 15.00 -13.06
CA PHE A 40 -6.55 14.05 -12.45
C PHE A 40 -5.65 14.70 -11.41
N ASP A 41 -5.16 15.91 -11.70
CA ASP A 41 -4.29 16.64 -10.77
C ASP A 41 -5.07 17.14 -9.56
N PHE A 42 -6.37 17.43 -9.72
CA PHE A 42 -7.26 17.73 -8.62
C PHE A 42 -7.27 16.63 -7.55
N LEU A 43 -7.20 15.35 -7.90
CA LEU A 43 -7.16 14.25 -6.91
C LEU A 43 -5.99 14.39 -5.94
N PHE A 44 -4.83 14.84 -6.41
CA PHE A 44 -3.63 14.96 -5.58
C PHE A 44 -3.57 16.29 -4.84
N THR A 45 -4.12 17.35 -5.42
CA THR A 45 -4.18 18.67 -4.78
C THR A 45 -5.27 18.70 -3.69
N TYR A 46 -6.46 18.20 -4.00
CA TYR A 46 -7.61 18.25 -3.08
C TYR A 46 -7.45 17.31 -1.90
N TYR A 47 -7.10 16.04 -2.14
CA TYR A 47 -6.91 15.05 -1.07
C TYR A 47 -5.51 15.03 -0.48
N SER A 48 -4.59 15.90 -0.95
CA SER A 48 -3.16 15.85 -0.59
C SER A 48 -2.54 14.45 -0.78
N LEU A 49 -3.11 13.65 -1.68
CA LEU A 49 -2.74 12.27 -1.90
C LEU A 49 -1.41 12.22 -2.67
N LYS A 50 -0.43 11.46 -2.19
CA LYS A 50 0.86 11.33 -2.88
C LYS A 50 0.82 10.10 -3.79
N PRO A 51 1.14 10.21 -5.10
CA PRO A 51 1.20 9.06 -6.01
C PRO A 51 1.99 7.86 -5.49
N ARG A 52 3.12 8.11 -4.79
CA ARG A 52 3.92 7.05 -4.16
C ARG A 52 3.17 6.22 -3.12
N GLN A 53 2.13 6.76 -2.48
CA GLN A 53 1.31 6.03 -1.52
C GLN A 53 0.39 5.02 -2.23
N LEU A 54 -0.10 5.34 -3.43
CA LEU A 54 -0.95 4.44 -4.22
C LEU A 54 -0.21 3.17 -4.66
N ARG A 55 1.12 3.23 -4.78
CA ARG A 55 1.97 2.08 -5.13
C ARG A 55 2.11 1.07 -3.98
N VAL A 56 1.73 1.45 -2.76
CA VAL A 56 1.88 0.59 -1.59
C VAL A 56 0.67 -0.33 -1.47
N TRP A 57 0.91 -1.63 -1.63
CA TRP A 57 -0.09 -2.64 -1.35
C TRP A 57 -0.18 -2.93 0.14
N HIS A 58 -1.40 -3.03 0.67
CA HIS A 58 -1.68 -3.41 2.05
C HIS A 58 -2.52 -4.69 2.07
N PRO A 59 -2.19 -5.71 2.89
CA PRO A 59 -2.91 -6.98 2.93
C PRO A 59 -4.29 -6.91 3.63
N GLY A 60 -4.65 -5.76 4.21
CA GLY A 60 -5.78 -5.63 5.12
C GLY A 60 -5.44 -6.04 6.55
N TYR A 61 -6.37 -5.78 7.48
CA TYR A 61 -6.23 -6.19 8.87
C TYR A 61 -6.44 -7.70 9.04
N GLY A 62 -5.75 -8.32 10.00
CA GLY A 62 -5.87 -9.75 10.29
C GLY A 62 -5.06 -10.68 9.38
N VAL A 63 -4.36 -10.14 8.37
CA VAL A 63 -3.53 -10.92 7.46
C VAL A 63 -2.05 -10.79 7.84
N ALA A 64 -1.40 -11.91 8.13
CA ALA A 64 0.03 -11.96 8.44
C ALA A 64 0.87 -12.19 7.16
N LEU A 65 1.84 -11.30 6.95
CA LEU A 65 2.83 -11.40 5.89
C LEU A 65 4.00 -12.27 6.36
N VAL A 66 4.21 -13.39 5.69
CA VAL A 66 5.23 -14.39 6.06
C VAL A 66 6.53 -14.17 5.28
N GLY A 67 7.65 -14.41 5.96
CA GLY A 67 9.00 -14.43 5.40
C GLY A 67 9.75 -13.10 5.51
N PRO A 68 11.09 -13.10 5.30
CA PRO A 68 11.93 -11.91 5.55
C PRO A 68 11.55 -10.68 4.72
N ALA A 69 10.99 -10.90 3.51
CA ALA A 69 10.54 -9.81 2.64
C ALA A 69 9.38 -8.99 3.24
N ALA A 70 8.71 -9.50 4.27
CA ALA A 70 7.65 -8.80 5.01
C ALA A 70 8.21 -7.69 5.91
N ASP A 71 9.49 -7.73 6.26
CA ASP A 71 10.11 -6.81 7.20
C ASP A 71 10.06 -5.35 6.73
N ARG A 72 10.04 -5.13 5.40
CA ARG A 72 9.82 -3.80 4.79
C ARG A 72 8.51 -3.12 5.22
N TYR A 73 7.53 -3.88 5.73
CA TYR A 73 6.29 -3.32 6.25
C TYR A 73 6.46 -2.75 7.66
N LEU A 74 7.46 -3.17 8.43
CA LEU A 74 7.73 -2.67 9.78
C LEU A 74 8.15 -1.19 9.80
N GLU A 75 8.65 -0.67 8.67
CA GLU A 75 8.92 0.77 8.49
C GLU A 75 7.63 1.60 8.37
N ARG A 76 6.46 0.95 8.25
CA ARG A 76 5.17 1.62 8.06
C ARG A 76 4.39 1.63 9.37
N ALA A 77 3.78 2.77 9.66
CA ALA A 77 2.95 2.95 10.84
C ALA A 77 1.88 1.84 10.95
N GLY A 78 1.74 1.29 12.15
CA GLY A 78 0.74 0.28 12.46
C GLY A 78 1.13 -1.15 12.17
N TYR A 79 2.27 -1.42 11.52
CA TYR A 79 2.76 -2.78 11.32
C TYR A 79 3.65 -3.23 12.47
N VAL A 80 3.46 -4.48 12.91
CA VAL A 80 4.22 -5.11 13.98
C VAL A 80 4.60 -6.54 13.60
N ARG A 81 5.70 -7.02 14.17
CA ARG A 81 6.07 -8.44 14.08
C ARG A 81 5.32 -9.23 15.14
N GLN A 82 4.72 -10.35 14.73
CA GLN A 82 4.10 -11.36 15.60
C GLN A 82 4.61 -12.75 15.22
N SER A 83 4.29 -13.76 16.04
CA SER A 83 4.73 -15.15 15.84
C SER A 83 4.39 -15.71 14.45
N GLY A 84 3.32 -15.21 13.81
CA GLY A 84 2.91 -15.60 12.46
C GLY A 84 3.45 -14.76 11.29
N GLY A 85 4.24 -13.71 11.53
CA GLY A 85 4.76 -12.80 10.50
C GLY A 85 4.56 -11.32 10.83
N VAL A 86 4.58 -10.47 9.81
CA VAL A 86 4.34 -9.02 9.95
C VAL A 86 2.87 -8.73 9.65
N THR A 87 2.17 -8.05 10.56
CA THR A 87 0.74 -7.75 10.44
C THR A 87 0.42 -6.35 10.95
N VAL A 88 -0.77 -5.84 10.64
CA VAL A 88 -1.27 -4.60 11.25
C VAL A 88 -1.69 -4.87 12.70
N SER A 89 -1.22 -4.04 13.64
CA SER A 89 -1.52 -4.20 15.05
C SER A 89 -2.99 -3.86 15.36
N ARG A 90 -3.55 -4.59 16.32
CA ARG A 90 -4.91 -4.32 16.83
C ARG A 90 -5.00 -2.94 17.48
N GLU A 91 -3.93 -2.52 18.15
CA GLU A 91 -3.82 -1.19 18.75
C GLU A 91 -3.92 -0.08 17.70
N HIS A 92 -3.21 -0.22 16.58
CA HIS A 92 -3.27 0.75 15.49
C HIS A 92 -4.67 0.85 14.89
N LEU A 93 -5.38 -0.28 14.77
CA LEU A 93 -6.77 -0.30 14.34
C LEU A 93 -7.65 0.46 15.33
N HIS A 94 -7.56 0.17 16.64
CA HIS A 94 -8.36 0.83 17.67
C HIS A 94 -8.13 2.33 17.75
N ALA A 95 -6.88 2.79 17.64
CA ALA A 95 -6.56 4.22 17.61
C ALA A 95 -7.18 4.95 16.40
N ARG A 96 -7.54 4.24 15.33
CA ARG A 96 -8.17 4.76 14.12
C ARG A 96 -9.70 4.63 14.12
N LEU A 97 -10.28 3.77 14.98
CA LEU A 97 -11.73 3.55 15.04
C LEU A 97 -12.50 4.79 15.53
N GLY A 98 -11.90 5.63 16.38
CA GLY A 98 -12.51 6.87 16.86
C GLY A 98 -12.41 8.05 15.89
N THR A 99 -11.91 7.84 14.67
CA THR A 99 -11.68 8.92 13.67
C THR A 99 -12.72 8.93 12.55
N VAL A 100 -13.93 8.41 12.80
CA VAL A 100 -15.05 8.38 11.84
C VAL A 100 -16.13 9.36 12.27
#